data_AF-A2EH15-F1
#
_entry.id   AF-A2EH15-F1
#
_cell.length_a   1.000
_cell.length_b   1.000
_cell.length_c   1.000
_cell.angle_alpha   90.00
_cell.angle_beta   90.00
_cell.angle_gamma   90.00
#
_symmetry.space_group_name_H-M   'P 1'
#
loop_
_entity.id
_entity.type
_entity.pdbx_description
1 polymer ?
#
loop_
_entity_poly.entity_id
_entity_poly.type
_entity_poly.pdbx_seq_one_letter_code
_entity_poly.pdbx_strand_id
1 'polypeptide(L)'
;MEAKSDSKQSTNQSCQGDCDITSNGLFKYPSQASKMIQDINHNNILQLSSQIIDLIKNNKIPIKMALYLIDNFSKIRIADLELFAELYKKISNEFSLIIKPENDKLALLLYNNGLKFKNFDPKLKQDENQNMNQIRQSPDLIAERIYFGNFDGAANLLSNGANINATYNLLHFISINIL
;
A
#
# COMPACT_ATOMS: atom_id res chain seq x y z
N MET A 1 32.46 -4.40 60.75
CA MET A 1 31.30 -5.29 60.95
C MET A 1 30.17 -4.69 60.13
N GLU A 2 29.73 -5.43 59.11
CA GLU A 2 28.67 -5.05 58.17
C GLU A 2 27.32 -4.82 58.88
N ALA A 3 26.52 -3.88 58.37
CA ALA A 3 25.15 -4.16 57.91
C ALA A 3 24.48 -2.91 57.28
N LYS A 4 23.93 -3.12 56.08
CA LYS A 4 23.00 -2.25 55.34
C LYS A 4 21.65 -2.15 56.06
N SER A 5 20.93 -1.04 55.82
CA SER A 5 19.46 -1.06 55.73
C SER A 5 18.94 0.17 54.99
N ASP A 6 18.69 0.01 53.68
CA ASP A 6 17.71 0.80 52.92
C ASP A 6 16.31 0.18 53.12
N SER A 7 15.29 1.01 53.27
CA SER A 7 14.09 1.04 52.41
C SER A 7 12.85 1.56 53.15
N LYS A 8 12.26 2.62 52.59
CA LYS A 8 10.90 2.66 52.04
C LYS A 8 10.38 4.09 52.06
N GLN A 9 10.36 4.72 50.89
CA GLN A 9 9.34 5.71 50.61
C GLN A 9 8.67 5.31 49.30
N SER A 10 7.40 4.89 49.44
CA SER A 10 6.52 4.58 48.33
C SER A 10 6.23 5.87 47.57
N THR A 11 6.54 5.91 46.30
CA THR A 11 5.93 6.85 45.37
C THR A 11 5.04 6.07 44.44
N ASN A 12 3.74 6.19 44.72
CA ASN A 12 2.68 6.03 43.74
C ASN A 12 3.04 6.87 42.51
N GLN A 13 3.36 6.23 41.40
CA GLN A 13 3.34 6.89 40.10
C GLN A 13 2.04 6.49 39.39
N SER A 14 1.12 7.45 39.43
CA SER A 14 0.05 7.61 38.46
C SER A 14 0.65 7.53 37.05
N CYS A 15 0.19 6.59 36.23
CA CYS A 15 0.46 6.60 34.80
C CYS A 15 -0.35 7.73 34.18
N GLN A 16 0.30 8.87 33.95
CA GLN A 16 -0.31 10.03 33.32
C GLN A 16 0.63 10.55 32.23
N GLY A 17 0.19 10.37 30.99
CA GLY A 17 0.75 11.00 29.80
C GLY A 17 1.77 10.14 29.06
N ASP A 18 1.37 9.73 27.86
CA ASP A 18 2.18 9.14 26.79
C ASP A 18 2.72 7.74 27.05
N CYS A 19 1.87 6.76 26.71
CA CYS A 19 2.35 5.49 26.21
C CYS A 19 3.17 5.79 24.94
N ASP A 20 4.47 5.96 25.11
CA ASP A 20 5.45 5.90 24.04
C ASP A 20 5.44 4.46 23.50
N ILE A 21 4.41 4.13 22.71
CA ILE A 21 4.32 2.86 21.99
C ILE A 21 5.49 2.94 21.01
N THR A 22 6.61 2.36 21.40
CA THR A 22 7.86 2.36 20.64
C THR A 22 7.64 1.51 19.39
N SER A 23 7.00 2.11 18.39
CA SER A 23 6.70 1.60 17.05
C SER A 23 7.96 1.38 16.22
N ASN A 24 9.11 1.86 16.72
CA ASN A 24 10.39 1.93 16.02
C ASN A 24 10.93 0.57 15.52
N GLY A 25 10.51 -0.56 16.11
CA GLY A 25 10.91 -1.89 15.65
C GLY A 25 9.92 -2.55 14.69
N LEU A 26 8.63 -2.56 15.06
CA LEU A 26 7.61 -3.40 14.43
C LEU A 26 7.25 -2.94 13.00
N PHE A 27 7.20 -1.63 12.78
CA PHE A 27 6.81 -1.07 11.48
C PHE A 27 7.99 -0.73 10.58
N LYS A 28 9.22 -0.81 11.08
CA LYS A 28 10.42 -0.45 10.31
C LYS A 28 10.47 -1.10 8.93
N TYR A 29 10.29 -2.42 8.86
CA TYR A 29 10.34 -3.15 7.60
C TYR A 29 9.09 -3.01 6.74
N PRO A 30 7.86 -3.03 7.30
CA PRO A 30 6.66 -2.63 6.56
C PRO A 30 6.76 -1.24 5.92
N SER A 31 7.21 -0.23 6.65
CA SER A 31 7.39 1.14 6.15
C SER A 31 8.45 1.20 5.06
N GLN A 32 9.57 0.47 5.24
CA GLN A 32 10.59 0.32 4.22
C GLN A 32 10.04 -0.29 2.92
N ALA A 33 9.28 -1.38 3.03
CA ALA A 33 8.67 -2.04 1.87
C ALA A 33 7.65 -1.13 1.18
N SER A 34 6.82 -0.41 1.95
CA SER A 34 5.86 0.56 1.42
C SER A 34 6.56 1.63 0.59
N LYS A 35 7.65 2.21 1.11
CA LYS A 35 8.43 3.21 0.38
C LYS A 35 9.02 2.64 -0.92
N MET A 36 9.58 1.43 -0.88
CA MET A 36 10.08 0.77 -2.10
C MET A 36 8.98 0.55 -3.14
N ILE A 37 7.79 0.10 -2.72
CA ILE A 37 6.66 -0.11 -3.64
C ILE A 37 6.17 1.23 -4.21
N GLN A 38 6.11 2.27 -3.38
CA GLN A 38 5.74 3.62 -3.78
C GLN A 38 6.71 4.22 -4.79
N ASP A 39 8.02 3.99 -4.63
CA ASP A 39 9.09 4.56 -5.47
C ASP A 39 9.32 3.76 -6.77
N ILE A 40 8.52 2.72 -7.04
CA ILE A 40 8.71 1.86 -8.21
C ILE A 40 8.47 2.62 -9.53
N ASN A 41 9.36 2.39 -10.48
CA ASN A 41 9.31 2.86 -11.86
C ASN A 41 10.07 1.89 -12.79
N HIS A 42 10.04 2.14 -14.10
CA HIS A 42 10.70 1.29 -15.09
C HIS A 42 12.22 1.13 -14.89
N ASN A 43 12.90 2.12 -14.30
CA ASN A 43 14.36 2.10 -14.14
C ASN A 43 14.80 1.24 -12.94
N ASN A 44 13.96 1.11 -11.92
CA ASN A 44 14.33 0.51 -10.64
C ASN A 44 13.53 -0.75 -10.28
N ILE A 45 12.54 -1.16 -11.09
CA ILE A 45 11.65 -2.29 -10.79
C ILE A 45 12.42 -3.57 -10.48
N LEU A 46 13.46 -3.91 -11.23
CA LEU A 46 14.24 -5.13 -10.99
C LEU A 46 14.93 -5.10 -9.63
N GLN A 47 15.57 -3.97 -9.31
CA GLN A 47 16.32 -3.80 -8.08
C GLN A 47 15.39 -3.77 -6.85
N LEU A 48 14.29 -3.03 -6.94
CA LEU A 48 13.31 -2.93 -5.85
C LEU A 48 12.55 -4.24 -5.65
N SER A 49 12.23 -4.95 -6.73
CA SER A 49 11.62 -6.29 -6.64
C SER A 49 12.50 -7.23 -5.82
N SER A 50 13.81 -7.30 -6.13
CA SER A 50 14.75 -8.15 -5.37
C SER A 50 14.82 -7.75 -3.90
N GLN A 51 14.90 -6.46 -3.59
CA GLN A 51 14.94 -5.98 -2.20
C GLN A 51 13.66 -6.35 -1.43
N ILE A 52 12.48 -6.20 -2.03
CA ILE A 52 11.21 -6.57 -1.40
C ILE A 52 11.16 -8.10 -1.18
N ILE A 53 11.57 -8.89 -2.17
CA ILE A 53 11.67 -10.34 -2.05
C ILE A 53 12.60 -10.73 -0.89
N ASP A 54 13.74 -10.06 -0.75
CA ASP A 54 14.68 -10.30 0.36
C ASP A 54 14.07 -9.95 1.72
N LEU A 55 13.26 -8.88 1.81
CA LEU A 55 12.51 -8.58 3.04
C LEU A 55 11.55 -9.72 3.39
N ILE A 56 10.86 -10.29 2.40
CA ILE A 56 9.94 -11.41 2.61
C ILE A 56 10.70 -12.69 3.01
N LYS A 57 11.76 -13.06 2.27
CA LYS A 57 12.57 -14.27 2.53
C LYS A 57 13.20 -14.26 3.93
N ASN A 58 13.62 -13.08 4.38
CA ASN A 58 14.20 -12.91 5.72
C ASN A 58 13.15 -12.75 6.82
N ASN A 59 11.87 -13.02 6.54
CA ASN A 59 10.74 -12.88 7.47
C ASN A 59 10.62 -11.48 8.10
N LYS A 60 11.16 -10.45 7.44
CA LYS A 60 11.08 -9.06 7.90
C LYS A 60 9.68 -8.48 7.64
N ILE A 61 8.99 -8.99 6.61
CA ILE A 61 7.58 -8.72 6.36
C ILE A 61 6.88 -10.02 5.91
N PRO A 62 5.60 -10.22 6.25
CA PRO A 62 4.80 -11.29 5.67
C PRO A 62 4.54 -11.04 4.19
N ILE A 63 4.54 -12.09 3.36
CA ILE A 63 4.25 -11.97 1.92
C ILE A 63 2.88 -11.35 1.63
N LYS A 64 1.87 -11.70 2.42
CA LYS A 64 0.51 -11.14 2.29
C LYS A 64 0.51 -9.62 2.48
N MET A 65 1.39 -9.10 3.33
CA MET A 65 1.54 -7.65 3.53
C MET A 65 2.09 -6.99 2.26
N ALA A 66 3.13 -7.57 1.64
CA ALA A 66 3.69 -7.03 0.40
C ALA A 66 2.65 -7.02 -0.73
N LEU A 67 1.92 -8.12 -0.92
CA LEU A 67 0.86 -8.20 -1.93
C LEU A 67 -0.28 -7.21 -1.66
N TYR A 68 -0.65 -7.01 -0.38
CA TYR A 68 -1.64 -6.02 0.04
C TYR A 68 -1.18 -4.59 -0.26
N LEU A 69 0.08 -4.25 0.03
CA LEU A 69 0.64 -2.93 -0.29
C LEU A 69 0.62 -2.67 -1.80
N ILE A 70 1.05 -3.64 -2.60
CA ILE A 70 1.03 -3.53 -4.07
C ILE A 70 -0.40 -3.31 -4.58
N ASP A 71 -1.36 -4.09 -4.07
CA ASP A 71 -2.77 -3.95 -4.44
C ASP A 71 -3.30 -2.54 -4.13
N ASN A 72 -3.00 -1.99 -2.95
CA ASN A 72 -3.40 -0.63 -2.61
C ASN A 72 -2.70 0.43 -3.48
N PHE A 73 -1.40 0.34 -3.69
CA PHE A 73 -0.69 1.28 -4.57
C PHE A 73 -1.17 1.20 -6.02
N SER A 74 -1.58 0.02 -6.50
CA SER A 74 -2.13 -0.15 -7.84
C SER A 74 -3.48 0.55 -8.05
N LYS A 75 -4.26 0.73 -6.98
CA LYS A 75 -5.51 1.51 -7.00
C LYS A 75 -5.21 3.00 -7.13
N ILE A 76 -4.11 3.46 -6.52
CA ILE A 76 -3.71 4.88 -6.48
C ILE A 76 -2.99 5.29 -7.77
N ARG A 77 -2.01 4.50 -8.22
CA ARG A 77 -1.14 4.79 -9.36
C ARG A 77 -1.56 3.95 -10.57
N ILE A 78 -2.78 4.19 -11.07
CA ILE A 78 -3.36 3.43 -12.20
C ILE A 78 -2.48 3.54 -13.46
N ALA A 79 -1.81 4.67 -13.68
CA ALA A 79 -0.88 4.85 -14.79
C ALA A 79 0.31 3.88 -14.76
N ASP A 80 0.67 3.39 -13.57
CA ASP A 80 1.79 2.47 -13.34
C ASP A 80 1.31 1.03 -13.08
N LEU A 81 0.05 0.71 -13.44
CA LEU A 81 -0.56 -0.60 -13.16
C LEU A 81 0.26 -1.78 -13.71
N GLU A 82 0.91 -1.59 -14.86
CA GLU A 82 1.79 -2.60 -15.46
C GLU A 82 3.00 -2.91 -14.59
N LEU A 83 3.61 -1.89 -13.97
CA LEU A 83 4.74 -2.05 -13.05
C LEU A 83 4.32 -2.82 -11.79
N PHE A 84 3.16 -2.48 -11.23
CA PHE A 84 2.63 -3.23 -10.07
C PHE A 84 2.31 -4.67 -10.42
N ALA A 85 1.76 -4.93 -11.61
CA ALA A 85 1.52 -6.29 -12.05
C ALA A 85 2.82 -7.08 -12.26
N GLU A 86 3.87 -6.45 -12.80
CA GLU A 86 5.18 -7.08 -12.92
C GLU A 86 5.76 -7.41 -11.53
N LEU A 87 5.75 -6.47 -10.58
CA LEU A 87 6.20 -6.71 -9.22
C LEU A 87 5.38 -7.81 -8.53
N TYR A 88 4.05 -7.75 -8.62
CA TYR A 88 3.13 -8.73 -8.03
C TYR A 88 3.42 -10.13 -8.58
N LYS A 89 3.58 -10.25 -9.91
CA LYS A 89 3.89 -11.52 -10.57
C LYS A 89 5.27 -12.05 -10.18
N LYS A 90 6.30 -11.20 -10.09
CA LYS A 90 7.64 -11.61 -9.62
C LYS A 90 7.57 -12.21 -8.22
N ILE A 91 6.93 -11.52 -7.27
CA ILE A 91 6.76 -12.03 -5.90
C ILE A 91 5.93 -13.31 -5.92
N SER A 92 4.79 -13.32 -6.63
CA SER A 92 3.93 -14.50 -6.67
C SER A 92 4.64 -15.74 -7.23
N ASN A 93 5.43 -15.58 -8.29
CA ASN A 93 6.19 -16.67 -8.88
C ASN A 93 7.30 -17.16 -7.94
N GLU A 94 8.05 -16.24 -7.32
CA GLU A 94 9.14 -16.56 -6.38
C GLU A 94 8.66 -17.45 -5.22
N PHE A 95 7.44 -17.18 -4.72
CA PHE A 95 6.87 -17.89 -3.59
C PHE A 95 5.76 -18.88 -3.98
N SER A 96 5.58 -19.15 -5.27
CA SER A 96 4.53 -20.04 -5.81
C SER A 96 3.12 -19.74 -5.27
N LEU A 97 2.77 -18.45 -5.15
CA LEU A 97 1.49 -18.00 -4.64
C LEU A 97 0.49 -17.66 -5.74
N ILE A 98 -0.78 -18.00 -5.49
CA ILE A 98 -1.92 -17.65 -6.34
C ILE A 98 -2.98 -16.99 -5.46
N ILE A 99 -2.77 -15.70 -5.18
CA ILE A 99 -3.71 -14.87 -4.42
C ILE A 99 -4.24 -13.81 -5.39
N LYS A 100 -5.57 -13.67 -5.48
CA LYS A 100 -6.19 -12.64 -6.31
C LYS A 100 -6.08 -11.29 -5.59
N PRO A 101 -5.59 -10.21 -6.24
CA PRO A 101 -5.72 -8.87 -5.68
C PRO A 101 -7.20 -8.41 -5.67
N GLU A 102 -7.51 -7.46 -4.81
CA GLU A 102 -8.84 -6.83 -4.75
C GLU A 102 -9.03 -5.82 -5.89
N ASN A 103 -7.97 -5.18 -6.38
CA ASN A 103 -8.05 -4.33 -7.56
C ASN A 103 -8.36 -5.19 -8.79
N ASP A 104 -9.59 -5.09 -9.30
CA ASP A 104 -10.05 -5.87 -10.45
C ASP A 104 -9.24 -5.59 -11.73
N LYS A 105 -8.74 -4.35 -11.92
CA LYS A 105 -7.87 -4.02 -13.08
C LYS A 105 -6.53 -4.74 -12.97
N LEU A 106 -5.93 -4.75 -11.78
CA LEU A 106 -4.69 -5.49 -11.51
C LEU A 106 -4.92 -7.00 -11.68
N ALA A 107 -6.02 -7.53 -11.15
CA ALA A 107 -6.39 -8.93 -11.28
C ALA A 107 -6.56 -9.35 -12.75
N LEU A 108 -7.25 -8.53 -13.55
CA LEU A 108 -7.43 -8.77 -14.98
C LEU A 108 -6.08 -8.79 -15.72
N LEU A 109 -5.19 -7.83 -15.43
CA LEU A 109 -3.88 -7.77 -16.07
C LEU A 109 -3.02 -9.00 -15.71
N LEU A 110 -3.01 -9.38 -14.44
CA LEU A 110 -2.29 -10.59 -13.96
C LEU A 110 -2.84 -11.87 -14.60
N TYR A 111 -4.17 -11.97 -14.73
CA TYR A 111 -4.83 -13.10 -15.37
C TYR A 111 -4.42 -13.21 -16.84
N ASN A 112 -4.47 -12.11 -17.59
CA ASN A 112 -4.04 -12.05 -18.99
C ASN A 112 -2.55 -12.37 -19.14
N ASN A 113 -1.75 -12.04 -18.13
CA ASN A 113 -0.32 -12.35 -18.05
C ASN A 113 -0.03 -13.78 -17.55
N GLY A 114 -1.04 -14.66 -17.45
CA GLY A 114 -0.91 -16.08 -17.18
C GLY A 114 -1.10 -16.50 -15.71
N LEU A 115 -1.33 -15.55 -14.79
CA LEU A 115 -1.55 -15.85 -13.38
C LEU A 115 -3.05 -16.05 -13.12
N LYS A 116 -3.50 -17.31 -13.21
CA LYS A 116 -4.93 -17.66 -13.14
C LYS A 116 -5.40 -17.79 -11.69
N PHE A 117 -6.51 -17.13 -11.37
CA PHE A 117 -7.14 -17.20 -10.04
C PHE A 117 -8.37 -18.12 -10.07
N LYS A 118 -8.60 -18.83 -8.97
CA LYS A 118 -9.82 -19.63 -8.81
C LYS A 118 -11.04 -18.70 -8.74
N ASN A 119 -12.13 -19.09 -9.42
CA ASN A 119 -13.40 -18.35 -9.44
C ASN A 119 -13.30 -16.91 -9.98
N PHE A 120 -12.28 -16.60 -10.80
CA PHE A 120 -12.19 -15.32 -11.49
C PHE A 120 -12.60 -15.50 -12.94
N ASP A 121 -13.73 -14.89 -13.33
CA ASP A 121 -14.17 -14.83 -14.72
C ASP A 121 -13.85 -13.43 -15.30
N PRO A 122 -12.87 -13.31 -16.20
CA PRO A 122 -12.50 -12.03 -16.79
C PRO A 122 -13.62 -11.45 -17.67
N LYS A 123 -14.52 -12.26 -18.22
CA LYS A 123 -15.58 -11.78 -19.13
C LYS A 123 -16.59 -10.90 -18.38
N LEU A 124 -17.01 -11.35 -17.20
CA LEU A 124 -17.89 -10.56 -16.32
C LEU A 124 -17.26 -9.22 -15.93
N LYS A 125 -15.93 -9.19 -15.75
CA LYS A 125 -15.20 -7.97 -15.40
C LYS A 125 -14.95 -7.06 -16.59
N GLN A 126 -14.87 -7.58 -17.79
CA GLN A 126 -14.65 -6.76 -18.99
C GLN A 126 -15.91 -5.97 -19.36
N ASP A 127 -17.10 -6.53 -19.16
CA ASP A 127 -18.38 -5.85 -19.41
C ASP A 127 -18.66 -4.75 -18.37
N GLU A 128 -18.30 -4.95 -17.10
CA GLU A 128 -18.27 -3.89 -16.08
C GLU A 128 -17.26 -2.77 -16.44
N ASN A 129 -16.13 -3.12 -17.08
CA ASN A 129 -15.06 -2.21 -17.47
C ASN A 129 -15.26 -1.53 -18.85
N GLN A 130 -16.13 -2.01 -19.74
CA GLN A 130 -16.43 -1.30 -20.99
C GLN A 130 -17.18 0.01 -20.74
N ASN A 131 -17.94 0.09 -19.65
CA ASN A 131 -18.47 1.36 -19.14
C ASN A 131 -17.36 2.25 -18.52
N MET A 132 -16.17 1.70 -18.23
CA MET A 132 -15.05 2.41 -17.61
C MET A 132 -14.14 3.15 -18.59
N ASN A 133 -14.26 2.93 -19.91
CA ASN A 133 -13.65 3.85 -20.88
C ASN A 133 -14.29 5.25 -20.85
N GLN A 134 -15.53 5.36 -20.32
CA GLN A 134 -16.13 6.64 -19.91
C GLN A 134 -15.67 7.08 -18.51
N ILE A 135 -15.26 6.14 -17.64
CA ILE A 135 -14.68 6.37 -16.29
C ILE A 135 -13.16 6.58 -16.36
N ARG A 136 -12.66 7.11 -17.49
CA ARG A 136 -11.47 7.96 -17.47
C ARG A 136 -11.77 9.32 -16.79
N GLN A 137 -13.04 9.54 -16.44
CA GLN A 137 -13.59 10.72 -15.78
C GLN A 137 -14.32 10.36 -14.46
N SER A 138 -13.64 9.77 -13.48
CA SER A 138 -14.17 9.66 -12.12
C SER A 138 -13.02 9.47 -11.11
N PRO A 139 -13.27 9.50 -9.80
CA PRO A 139 -12.84 10.47 -8.79
C PRO A 139 -11.34 10.49 -8.41
N ASP A 140 -10.52 9.61 -9.01
CA ASP A 140 -9.12 9.35 -8.61
C ASP A 140 -8.12 10.42 -9.06
N LEU A 141 -8.47 11.22 -10.07
CA LEU A 141 -7.63 12.32 -10.55
C LEU A 141 -7.44 13.41 -9.50
N ILE A 142 -8.40 13.62 -8.59
CA ILE A 142 -8.26 14.63 -7.53
C ILE A 142 -7.17 14.21 -6.56
N ALA A 143 -7.16 12.95 -6.13
CA ALA A 143 -6.17 12.42 -5.22
C ALA A 143 -4.77 12.45 -5.83
N GLU A 144 -4.63 12.04 -7.10
CA GLU A 144 -3.38 12.14 -7.85
C GLU A 144 -2.86 13.59 -7.93
N ARG A 145 -3.73 14.53 -8.31
CA ARG A 145 -3.38 15.95 -8.46
C ARG A 145 -2.97 16.56 -7.12
N ILE A 146 -3.68 16.25 -6.03
CA ILE A 146 -3.32 16.69 -4.68
C ILE A 146 -1.98 16.07 -4.24
N TYR A 147 -1.76 14.78 -4.49
CA TYR A 147 -0.52 14.09 -4.14
C TYR A 147 0.71 14.70 -4.81
N PHE A 148 0.58 15.13 -6.07
CA PHE A 148 1.64 15.82 -6.81
C PHE A 148 1.64 17.37 -6.64
N GLY A 149 0.79 17.93 -5.77
CA GLY A 149 0.73 19.37 -5.49
C GLY A 149 0.09 20.24 -6.58
N ASN A 150 -0.66 19.64 -7.51
CA ASN A 150 -1.40 20.31 -8.58
C ASN A 150 -2.82 20.72 -8.11
N PHE A 151 -2.89 21.74 -7.28
CA PHE A 151 -4.14 22.17 -6.64
C PHE A 151 -5.16 22.78 -7.63
N ASP A 152 -4.71 23.49 -8.67
CA ASP A 152 -5.60 24.07 -9.68
C ASP A 152 -6.33 23.00 -10.50
N GLY A 153 -5.61 21.91 -10.86
CA GLY A 153 -6.19 20.77 -11.53
C GLY A 153 -7.20 20.02 -10.66
N ALA A 154 -6.92 19.88 -9.37
CA ALA A 154 -7.85 19.30 -8.40
C ALA A 154 -9.12 20.15 -8.24
N ALA A 155 -8.98 21.47 -8.13
CA ALA A 155 -10.11 22.41 -8.00
C ALA A 155 -11.03 22.39 -9.22
N ASN A 156 -10.46 22.29 -10.44
CA ASN A 156 -11.23 22.15 -11.66
C ASN A 156 -12.06 20.86 -11.68
N LEU A 157 -11.49 19.73 -11.24
CA LEU A 157 -12.21 18.45 -11.20
C LEU A 157 -13.34 18.44 -10.16
N LEU A 158 -13.11 19.05 -9.00
CA LEU A 158 -14.14 19.24 -7.97
C LEU A 158 -15.29 20.13 -8.48
N SER A 159 -14.96 21.20 -9.20
CA SER A 159 -15.95 22.13 -9.78
C SER A 159 -16.81 21.47 -10.87
N ASN A 160 -16.32 20.37 -11.47
CA ASN A 160 -17.04 19.57 -12.45
C ASN A 160 -17.71 18.31 -11.85
N GLY A 161 -17.84 18.23 -10.52
CA GLY A 161 -18.66 17.22 -9.84
C GLY A 161 -17.96 15.91 -9.48
N ALA A 162 -16.63 15.86 -9.46
CA ALA A 162 -15.90 14.66 -9.03
C ALA A 162 -16.00 14.40 -7.50
N ASN A 163 -16.13 13.13 -7.10
CA ASN A 163 -16.43 12.70 -5.73
C ASN A 163 -15.19 12.67 -4.81
N ILE A 164 -15.26 13.36 -3.66
CA ILE A 164 -14.13 13.56 -2.73
C ILE A 164 -13.92 12.42 -1.70
N ASN A 165 -14.88 11.51 -1.54
CA ASN A 165 -14.85 10.51 -0.44
C ASN A 165 -13.75 9.44 -0.61
N ALA A 166 -13.30 9.15 -1.84
CA ALA A 166 -12.18 8.24 -2.08
C ALA A 166 -10.83 8.86 -1.62
N THR A 167 -10.69 10.18 -1.75
CA THR A 167 -9.50 10.96 -1.38
C THR A 167 -9.25 11.00 0.13
N TYR A 168 -10.32 11.01 0.94
CA TYR A 168 -10.23 11.14 2.40
C TYR A 168 -9.62 9.90 3.08
N ASN A 169 -10.00 8.70 2.63
CA ASN A 169 -9.47 7.45 3.18
C ASN A 169 -7.97 7.26 2.87
N LEU A 170 -7.51 7.80 1.73
CA LEU A 170 -6.12 7.73 1.28
C LEU A 170 -5.22 8.72 2.03
N LEU A 171 -5.67 9.98 2.19
CA LEU A 171 -4.94 10.97 2.97
C LEU A 171 -4.80 10.52 4.43
N HIS A 172 -5.82 9.91 5.01
CA HIS A 172 -5.77 9.38 6.37
C HIS A 172 -4.66 8.32 6.55
N PHE A 173 -4.49 7.40 5.59
CA PHE A 173 -3.42 6.39 5.65
C PHE A 173 -2.01 6.99 5.47
N ILE A 174 -1.84 7.96 4.56
CA ILE A 174 -0.53 8.63 4.36
C ILE A 174 -0.16 9.45 5.61
N SER A 175 -1.11 10.15 6.22
CA SER A 175 -0.90 10.93 7.44
C SER A 175 -0.54 10.06 8.65
N ILE A 176 -1.07 8.84 8.76
CA ILE A 176 -0.73 7.90 9.85
C ILE A 176 0.70 7.36 9.71
N ASN A 177 1.25 7.25 8.50
CA ASN A 177 2.60 6.71 8.29
C ASN A 177 3.71 7.77 8.36
N ILE A 178 3.36 9.06 8.52
CA ILE A 178 4.30 10.19 8.56
C ILE A 178 4.41 10.83 9.97
N LEU A 179 3.54 10.47 10.91
CA LEU A 179 3.55 11.02 12.29
C LEU A 179 4.26 10.10 13.29
#